data_AF-A0A522KZP1-F1
#
_entry.id   AF-A0A522KZP1-F1
#
_cell.length_a   1.000
_cell.length_b   1.000
_cell.length_c   1.000
_cell.angle_alpha   90.00
_cell.angle_beta   90.00
_cell.angle_gamma   90.00
#
_symmetry.space_group_name_H-M   'P 1'
#
loop_
_entity.id
_entity.type
_entity.pdbx_description
1 polymer ?
#
loop_
_entity_poly.entity_id
_entity_poly.type
_entity_poly.pdbx_seq_one_letter_code
_entity_poly.pdbx_strand_id
1 'polypeptide(L)' 'MGKMLLIAEKPSVAKELAHALGGFQKKEHGWERDDAVISHARGHLVSLQMPLAATSGKNLQQLPV' A
#
# COMPACT_ATOMS: atom_id res chain seq x y z
N MET A 1 22.41 -8.99 7.70
CA MET A 1 21.47 -7.94 8.17
C MET A 1 20.33 -7.84 7.17
N GLY A 2 19.10 -7.57 7.62
CA GLY A 2 17.95 -7.42 6.72
C GLY A 2 17.93 -6.04 6.04
N LYS A 3 17.24 -5.95 4.90
CA LYS A 3 16.94 -4.67 4.22
C LYS A 3 15.71 -4.01 4.85
N MET A 4 15.70 -2.69 4.94
CA MET A 4 14.53 -1.91 5.32
C MET A 4 13.51 -1.83 4.16
N LEU A 5 12.23 -2.05 4.42
CA LEU A 5 11.18 -1.87 3.43
C LEU A 5 10.45 -0.53 3.64
N LEU A 6 10.44 0.30 2.61
CA LEU A 6 9.69 1.56 2.54
C LEU A 6 8.52 1.38 1.57
N ILE A 7 7.30 1.68 2.00
CA ILE A 7 6.09 1.59 1.17
C ILE A 7 5.48 2.98 1.02
N ALA A 8 5.44 3.49 -0.21
CA ALA A 8 4.72 4.72 -0.54
C ALA A 8 3.27 4.45 -0.97
N GLU A 9 2.42 5.48 -0.97
CA GLU A 9 1.03 5.37 -1.41
C GLU A 9 0.88 5.13 -2.92
N LYS A 10 1.80 5.69 -3.72
CA LYS A 10 1.73 5.69 -5.19
C LYS A 10 3.12 5.71 -5.84
N PRO A 11 3.22 5.30 -7.12
CA PRO A 11 4.51 5.21 -7.81
C PRO A 11 5.29 6.52 -7.88
N SER A 12 4.61 7.66 -8.01
CA SER A 12 5.29 8.97 -8.09
C SER A 12 6.02 9.31 -6.80
N VAL A 13 5.42 9.04 -5.64
CA VAL A 13 6.02 9.33 -4.32
C VAL A 13 7.22 8.41 -4.07
N ALA A 14 7.12 7.14 -4.43
CA ALA A 14 8.23 6.23 -4.28
C ALA A 14 9.44 6.60 -5.18
N LYS A 15 9.17 7.17 -6.37
CA LYS A 15 10.20 7.74 -7.23
C LYS A 15 10.88 8.94 -6.57
N GLU A 16 10.10 9.84 -6.00
CA GLU A 16 10.62 11.00 -5.26
C GLU A 16 11.48 10.58 -4.07
N LEU A 17 11.04 9.58 -3.29
CA LEU A 17 11.82 9.01 -2.19
C LEU A 17 13.15 8.41 -2.67
N ALA A 18 13.14 7.62 -3.74
CA ALA A 18 14.35 7.03 -4.30
C ALA A 18 15.35 8.09 -4.79
N HIS A 19 14.85 9.17 -5.39
CA HIS A 19 15.70 10.30 -5.82
C HIS A 19 16.24 11.10 -4.63
N ALA A 20 15.43 11.40 -3.63
CA ALA A 20 15.83 12.17 -2.47
C ALA A 20 16.83 11.43 -1.57
N LEU A 21 16.63 10.11 -1.37
CA LEU A 21 17.50 9.28 -0.53
C LEU A 21 18.76 8.79 -1.26
N GLY A 22 18.74 8.74 -2.60
CA GLY A 22 19.89 8.42 -3.44
C GLY A 22 20.41 6.98 -3.32
N GLY A 23 21.23 6.57 -4.31
CA GLY A 23 21.87 5.25 -4.34
C GLY A 23 20.93 4.08 -4.65
N PHE A 24 19.69 4.37 -5.05
CA PHE A 24 18.69 3.37 -5.40
C PHE A 24 18.74 3.00 -6.88
N GLN A 25 18.75 1.71 -7.17
CA GLN A 25 18.60 1.17 -8.53
C GLN A 25 17.12 0.91 -8.82
N LYS A 26 16.66 1.29 -10.02
CA LYS A 26 15.29 1.01 -10.45
C LYS A 26 15.09 -0.48 -10.73
N LYS A 27 14.00 -1.04 -10.23
CA LYS A 27 13.54 -2.42 -10.45
C LYS A 27 12.12 -2.41 -11.03
N GLU A 28 11.58 -3.60 -11.34
CA GLU A 28 10.25 -3.74 -11.95
C GLU A 28 9.13 -3.20 -11.05
N HIS A 29 9.22 -3.39 -9.74
CA HIS A 29 8.18 -3.02 -8.77
C HIS A 29 8.66 -2.03 -7.69
N GLY A 30 9.65 -1.21 -8.03
CA GLY A 30 10.15 -0.18 -7.12
C GLY A 30 11.64 0.13 -7.32
N TRP A 31 12.34 0.33 -6.22
CA TRP A 31 13.75 0.64 -6.18
C TRP A 31 14.46 -0.11 -5.06
N GLU A 32 15.74 -0.37 -5.24
CA GLU A 32 16.52 -1.17 -4.30
C GLU A 32 17.94 -0.62 -4.10
N ARG A 33 18.40 -0.70 -2.85
CA ARG A 33 19.76 -0.42 -2.38
C ARG A 33 20.21 -1.59 -1.49
N ASP A 34 21.46 -1.61 -1.08
CA ASP A 34 22.02 -2.71 -0.28
C ASP A 34 21.35 -2.87 1.08
N ASP A 35 20.87 -1.77 1.66
CA ASP A 35 20.25 -1.68 2.98
C ASP A 35 18.72 -1.44 2.94
N ALA A 36 18.14 -1.15 1.77
CA ALA A 36 16.74 -0.73 1.67
C ALA A 36 16.06 -1.10 0.35
N VAL A 37 14.73 -1.30 0.41
CA VAL A 37 13.83 -1.50 -0.72
C VAL A 37 12.70 -0.47 -0.62
N ILE A 38 12.43 0.26 -1.70
CA ILE A 38 11.29 1.16 -1.81
C ILE A 38 10.29 0.54 -2.79
N SER A 39 9.05 0.33 -2.33
CA SER A 39 7.92 -0.06 -3.18
C SER A 39 6.73 0.88 -2.96
N HIS A 40 5.60 0.59 -3.59
CA HIS A 40 4.43 1.46 -3.56
C HIS A 40 3.13 0.70 -3.69
N ALA A 41 2.10 1.22 -3.02
CA ALA A 41 0.73 0.91 -3.34
C ALA A 41 0.27 1.63 -4.62
N ARG A 42 -1.00 1.43 -4.98
CA ARG A 42 -1.74 2.26 -5.94
C ARG A 42 -3.08 2.63 -5.31
N GLY A 43 -3.03 3.49 -4.28
CA GLY A 43 -4.19 3.74 -3.42
C GLY A 43 -4.39 2.59 -2.42
N HIS A 44 -5.65 2.29 -2.06
CA HIS A 44 -5.97 1.21 -1.12
C HIS A 44 -5.69 -0.17 -1.73
N LEU A 45 -4.83 -0.96 -1.09
CA LEU A 45 -4.53 -2.34 -1.51
C LEU A 45 -5.59 -3.36 -1.09
N VAL A 46 -6.42 -2.98 -0.12
CA VAL A 46 -7.47 -3.80 0.45
C VAL A 46 -8.71 -2.96 0.61
N SER A 47 -9.86 -3.61 0.55
CA SER A 47 -11.16 -3.02 0.82
C SER A 47 -11.79 -3.71 2.03
N LEU A 48 -12.71 -3.01 2.68
CA LEU A 48 -13.54 -3.61 3.71
C LEU A 48 -14.50 -4.60 3.06
N GLN A 49 -14.56 -5.81 3.61
CA GLN A 49 -15.60 -6.78 3.29
C GLN A 49 -16.68 -6.70 4.37
N MET A 50 -17.95 -6.66 3.95
CA MET A 50 -19.11 -6.59 4.86
C MET A 50 -20.01 -7.83 4.68
N PRO A 51 -19.68 -8.97 5.33
CA PRO A 51 -20.41 -10.23 5.13
C PRO A 51 -21.91 -10.13 5.45
N LEU A 52 -22.26 -9.37 6.50
CA LEU A 52 -23.66 -9.19 6.91
C LEU A 52 -24.47 -8.44 5.85
N ALA A 53 -23.88 -7.44 5.16
CA ALA A 53 -24.56 -6.72 4.09
C ALA A 53 -24.76 -7.56 2.81
N ALA A 54 -23.97 -8.63 2.65
CA ALA A 54 -24.08 -9.54 1.51
C ALA A 54 -25.11 -10.66 1.74
N THR A 55 -25.41 -10.99 3.01
CA THR A 55 -26.23 -12.15 3.37
C THR A 55 -27.55 -11.80 4.04
N SER A 56 -27.66 -10.63 4.64
CA SER A 56 -28.91 -10.14 5.24
C SER A 56 -29.53 -9.05 4.38
N GLY A 57 -30.87 -8.95 4.38
CA GLY A 57 -31.58 -7.86 3.71
C GLY A 57 -31.19 -6.49 4.29
N LYS A 58 -31.68 -5.39 3.72
CA LYS A 58 -31.43 -4.04 4.25
C LYS A 58 -32.71 -3.49 4.91
N ASN A 59 -32.78 -3.47 6.24
CA ASN A 59 -33.88 -2.88 7.01
C ASN A 59 -33.37 -2.01 8.18
N LEU A 60 -34.28 -1.22 8.77
CA LEU A 60 -33.95 -0.28 9.85
C LEU A 60 -33.50 -0.99 11.13
N GLN A 61 -33.97 -2.22 11.37
CA GLN A 61 -33.64 -3.00 12.57
C GLN A 61 -32.19 -3.48 12.58
N GLN A 62 -31.51 -3.48 11.43
CA GLN A 62 -30.11 -3.90 11.31
C GLN A 62 -29.12 -2.73 11.38
N LEU A 63 -29.61 -1.49 11.49
CA LEU A 63 -28.73 -0.34 11.68
C LEU A 63 -28.13 -0.42 13.09
N PRO A 64 -26.83 -0.12 13.24
CA PRO A 64 -26.24 0.04 14.57
C PRO A 64 -26.88 1.27 15.21
N VAL A 65 -27.84 1.05 16.11
CA VAL A 65 -28.38 2.04 17.05
C VAL A 65 -27.53 2.07 18.32
#